data_AF-A0A535JED2-F1
#
_entry.id   AF-A0A535JED2-F1
#
_cell.length_a   1.000
_cell.length_b   1.000
_cell.length_c   1.000
_cell.angle_alpha   90.00
_cell.angle_beta   90.00
_cell.angle_gamma   90.00
#
_symmetry.space_group_name_H-M   'P 1'
#
loop_
_entity.id
_entity.type
_entity.pdbx_description
1 polymer ?
#
loop_
_entity_poly.entity_id
_entity_poly.type
_entity_poly.pdbx_seq_one_letter_code
_entity_poly.pdbx_strand_id
1 'polypeptide(L)'
;MNAEMLVKHTLALALALFLSLSALSVVADAAKGGGGGGRKPAPSGSGSFSLVLLNSTDGLPHWGQQVTFTTTVTTNPHVSLKCSQNGVLVYNADAGYFAGYPWPWEQTMTLASGAWTGGGADCVATLYYFSSTKTVVLGTNSFPVYP
;
A
#
# COMPACT_ATOMS: atom_id res chain seq x y z
N MET A 1 -43.81 -30.00 39.17
CA MET A 1 -42.54 -29.41 39.65
C MET A 1 -41.96 -28.62 38.49
N ASN A 2 -41.71 -27.33 38.73
CA ASN A 2 -41.15 -26.30 37.85
C ASN A 2 -42.13 -25.71 36.80
N ALA A 3 -42.81 -24.72 37.35
CA ALA A 3 -43.74 -23.71 36.86
C ALA A 3 -43.20 -22.80 35.73
N GLU A 4 -44.10 -22.51 34.76
CA GLU A 4 -44.42 -21.17 34.22
C GLU A 4 -43.28 -20.38 33.50
N MET A 5 -43.45 -19.54 32.49
CA MET A 5 -44.62 -18.91 31.89
C MET A 5 -44.19 -18.29 30.56
N LEU A 6 -45.05 -18.47 29.57
CA LEU A 6 -45.20 -17.65 28.39
C LEU A 6 -45.41 -16.17 28.78
N VAL A 7 -44.47 -15.26 28.51
CA VAL A 7 -44.76 -13.82 28.36
C VAL A 7 -43.82 -13.20 27.32
N LYS A 8 -44.23 -13.20 26.05
CA LYS A 8 -43.96 -12.05 25.17
C LYS A 8 -44.62 -10.87 25.87
N HIS A 9 -43.94 -9.74 26.09
CA HIS A 9 -44.52 -8.39 26.20
C HIS A 9 -43.42 -7.37 26.54
N THR A 10 -43.15 -6.50 25.56
CA THR A 10 -43.11 -5.02 25.70
C THR A 10 -42.14 -4.37 26.69
N LEU A 11 -41.27 -3.50 26.19
CA LEU A 11 -41.49 -2.05 26.11
C LEU A 11 -40.17 -1.42 25.61
N ALA A 12 -40.18 -0.90 24.37
CA ALA A 12 -39.15 0.02 23.93
C ALA A 12 -39.34 1.33 24.69
N LEU A 13 -38.55 1.55 25.73
CA LEU A 13 -38.53 2.82 26.46
C LEU A 13 -37.64 3.81 25.69
N ALA A 14 -38.26 4.58 24.79
CA ALA A 14 -37.66 5.77 24.23
C ALA A 14 -37.84 6.93 25.22
N LEU A 15 -36.74 7.33 25.88
CA LEU A 15 -36.70 8.56 26.68
C LEU A 15 -35.38 9.27 26.40
N ALA A 16 -35.33 9.98 25.27
CA ALA A 16 -34.22 10.86 24.93
C ALA A 16 -34.60 12.30 25.31
N LEU A 17 -34.19 12.73 26.50
CA LEU A 17 -34.33 14.11 26.92
C LEU A 17 -33.27 14.42 27.98
N PHE A 18 -32.12 14.97 27.55
CA PHE A 18 -31.35 15.89 28.37
C PHE A 18 -30.59 16.88 27.46
N LEU A 19 -31.12 18.11 27.43
CA LEU A 19 -30.36 19.32 27.16
C LEU A 19 -29.28 19.45 28.25
N SER A 20 -28.03 19.76 27.87
CA SER A 20 -27.30 20.82 28.55
C SER A 20 -26.06 21.26 27.79
N LEU A 21 -26.02 22.57 27.64
CA LEU A 21 -24.96 23.42 27.13
C LEU A 21 -23.81 23.47 28.15
N SER A 22 -22.58 23.21 27.73
CA SER A 22 -21.38 23.61 28.47
C SER A 22 -20.24 23.97 27.50
N ALA A 23 -20.14 25.27 27.21
CA ALA A 23 -18.91 25.86 26.74
C ALA A 23 -17.97 26.02 27.93
N LEU A 24 -16.79 25.37 27.92
CA LEU A 24 -15.61 25.79 28.66
C LEU A 24 -14.34 25.17 28.04
N SER A 25 -13.46 26.07 27.63
CA SER A 25 -12.12 25.88 27.08
C SER A 25 -11.13 25.25 28.08
N VAL A 26 -10.31 24.30 27.62
CA VAL A 26 -9.02 23.94 28.25
C VAL A 26 -7.98 23.65 27.16
N VAL A 27 -6.84 24.32 27.32
CA VAL A 27 -5.57 24.20 26.60
C VAL A 27 -5.09 22.74 26.54
N ALA A 28 -4.51 22.32 25.42
CA ALA A 28 -3.75 21.08 25.34
C ALA A 28 -2.37 21.32 24.73
N ASP A 29 -1.40 20.92 25.55
CA ASP A 29 0.04 20.99 25.45
C ASP A 29 0.67 20.49 24.16
N ALA A 30 1.83 21.09 23.88
CA ALA A 30 2.85 20.53 23.02
C ALA A 30 3.31 19.16 23.56
N ALA A 31 2.75 18.08 23.02
CA ALA A 31 3.29 16.74 23.16
C ALA A 31 4.10 16.38 21.92
N LYS A 32 5.43 16.40 22.10
CA LYS A 32 6.42 15.80 21.22
C LYS A 32 6.16 14.29 21.12
N GLY A 33 5.80 13.81 19.94
CA GLY A 33 5.66 12.38 19.68
C GLY A 33 5.59 12.04 18.19
N GLY A 34 6.53 11.20 17.74
CA GLY A 34 6.33 10.30 16.59
C GLY A 34 6.47 10.91 15.20
N GLY A 35 7.67 10.77 14.63
CA GLY A 35 7.89 11.00 13.20
C GLY A 35 7.03 10.08 12.35
N GLY A 36 6.06 10.66 11.66
CA GLY A 36 5.33 10.06 10.55
C GLY A 36 5.35 11.05 9.40
N GLY A 37 6.53 11.27 8.82
CA GLY A 37 6.70 12.15 7.69
C GLY A 37 5.91 11.62 6.50
N GLY A 38 4.69 12.13 6.32
CA GLY A 38 3.99 12.10 5.05
C GLY A 38 4.87 12.77 4.01
N ARG A 39 5.66 11.96 3.30
CA ARG A 39 6.46 12.43 2.17
C ARG A 39 5.46 12.94 1.14
N LYS A 40 5.41 14.25 1.01
CA LYS A 40 4.76 14.91 -0.13
C LYS A 40 5.35 14.31 -1.40
N PRO A 41 4.56 14.01 -2.44
CA PRO A 41 5.09 13.55 -3.71
C PRO A 41 6.19 14.51 -4.16
N ALA A 42 7.40 13.99 -4.33
CA ALA A 42 8.48 14.76 -4.94
C ALA A 42 8.05 15.15 -6.38
N PRO A 43 8.56 16.26 -6.93
CA PRO A 43 8.24 16.67 -8.28
C PRO A 43 8.54 15.53 -9.25
N SER A 44 7.52 15.07 -9.96
CA SER A 44 7.62 14.02 -10.97
C SER A 44 8.47 14.51 -12.15
N GLY A 45 9.66 13.94 -12.35
CA GLY A 45 10.26 13.98 -13.68
C GLY A 45 9.42 13.11 -14.61
N SER A 46 9.12 13.53 -15.84
CA SER A 46 8.13 12.86 -16.72
C SER A 46 8.62 11.52 -17.34
N GLY A 47 9.04 10.55 -16.52
CA GLY A 47 9.41 9.22 -16.99
C GLY A 47 8.20 8.28 -16.99
N SER A 48 7.91 7.64 -18.12
CA SER A 48 6.87 6.62 -18.21
C SER A 48 7.46 5.22 -17.98
N PHE A 49 6.68 4.37 -17.31
CA PHE A 49 6.95 2.95 -17.15
C PHE A 49 5.64 2.18 -17.03
N SER A 50 5.68 0.87 -17.26
CA SER A 50 4.49 0.02 -17.30
C SER A 50 4.77 -1.36 -16.71
N LEU A 51 3.77 -1.89 -16.00
CA LEU A 51 3.75 -3.26 -15.48
C LEU A 51 3.62 -4.25 -16.64
N VAL A 52 4.37 -5.34 -16.59
CA VAL A 52 4.27 -6.48 -17.50
C VAL A 52 4.05 -7.75 -16.68
N LEU A 53 2.97 -8.47 -16.99
CA LEU A 53 2.64 -9.74 -16.36
C LEU A 53 3.35 -10.87 -17.11
N LEU A 54 4.11 -11.72 -16.41
CA LEU A 54 4.93 -12.76 -17.06
C LEU A 54 4.22 -14.11 -17.16
N ASN A 55 3.39 -14.45 -16.17
CA ASN A 55 2.70 -15.73 -16.07
C ASN A 55 1.24 -15.59 -15.60
N SER A 56 0.62 -14.44 -15.90
CA SER A 56 -0.82 -14.25 -15.69
C SER A 56 -1.63 -15.02 -16.75
N THR A 57 -2.78 -15.58 -16.35
CA THR A 57 -3.67 -16.35 -17.22
C THR A 57 -4.95 -15.59 -17.59
N ASP A 58 -5.25 -14.52 -16.86
CA ASP A 58 -6.47 -13.72 -16.98
C ASP A 58 -6.18 -12.23 -17.23
N GLY A 59 -4.90 -11.86 -17.36
CA GLY A 59 -4.48 -10.47 -17.54
C GLY A 59 -4.45 -9.65 -16.25
N LEU A 60 -4.58 -10.29 -15.09
CA LEU A 60 -4.46 -9.67 -13.77
C LEU A 60 -3.23 -10.21 -13.02
N PRO A 61 -2.59 -9.41 -12.15
CA PRO A 61 -1.52 -9.90 -11.28
C PRO A 61 -2.09 -10.67 -10.08
N HIS A 62 -1.61 -11.90 -9.87
CA HIS A 62 -1.98 -12.70 -8.69
C HIS A 62 -0.80 -12.92 -7.74
N TRP A 63 -1.13 -13.24 -6.50
CA TRP A 63 -0.16 -13.72 -5.52
C TRP A 63 0.58 -14.94 -6.07
N GLY A 64 1.90 -14.98 -5.84
CA GLY A 64 2.79 -16.04 -6.33
C GLY A 64 3.14 -15.95 -7.82
N GLN A 65 2.49 -15.07 -8.59
CA GLN A 65 2.87 -14.80 -9.97
C GLN A 65 4.08 -13.86 -10.07
N GLN A 66 4.65 -13.77 -11.26
CA GLN A 66 5.82 -12.96 -11.56
C GLN A 66 5.43 -11.79 -12.47
N VAL A 67 6.00 -10.63 -12.15
CA VAL A 67 5.85 -9.41 -12.93
C VAL A 67 7.22 -8.83 -13.24
N THR A 68 7.26 -7.99 -14.26
CA THR A 68 8.41 -7.13 -14.56
C THR A 68 7.91 -5.75 -15.00
N PHE A 69 8.82 -4.83 -15.29
CA PHE A 69 8.49 -3.50 -15.75
C PHE A 69 9.24 -3.13 -17.02
N THR A 70 8.62 -2.28 -17.83
CA THR A 70 9.27 -1.62 -18.97
C THR A 70 9.31 -0.13 -18.73
N THR A 71 10.34 0.55 -19.23
CA THR A 71 10.51 1.99 -19.06
C THR A 71 11.16 2.59 -20.29
N THR A 72 10.82 3.84 -20.61
CA THR A 72 11.47 4.61 -21.70
C THR A 72 12.64 5.45 -21.18
N VAL A 73 12.90 5.43 -19.87
CA VAL A 73 13.97 6.20 -19.24
C VAL A 73 15.30 5.50 -19.48
N THR A 74 16.32 6.26 -19.90
CA THR A 74 17.64 5.71 -20.23
C THR A 74 18.71 6.01 -19.19
N THR A 75 18.43 6.87 -18.21
CA THR A 75 19.38 7.36 -17.20
C THR A 75 19.48 6.41 -16.00
N ASN A 76 19.95 5.18 -16.21
CA ASN A 76 20.04 4.13 -15.19
C ASN A 76 18.77 4.04 -14.32
N PRO A 77 17.58 3.81 -14.92
CA PRO A 77 16.34 3.73 -14.15
C PRO A 77 16.35 2.53 -13.20
N HIS A 78 15.67 2.71 -12.09
CA HIS A 78 15.36 1.67 -11.11
C HIS A 78 13.86 1.66 -10.87
N VAL A 79 13.31 0.49 -10.56
CA VAL A 79 11.94 0.35 -10.09
C VAL A 79 11.97 -0.26 -8.69
N SER A 80 11.32 0.43 -7.75
CA SER A 80 10.98 -0.10 -6.42
C SER A 80 9.55 -0.60 -6.46
N LEU A 81 9.27 -1.81 -6.01
CA LEU A 81 7.93 -2.38 -5.89
C LEU A 81 7.64 -2.69 -4.43
N LYS A 82 6.58 -2.07 -3.89
CA LYS A 82 6.13 -2.29 -2.51
C LYS A 82 4.68 -2.73 -2.51
N CYS A 83 4.37 -3.82 -1.83
CA CYS A 83 2.99 -4.30 -1.69
C CYS A 83 2.60 -4.41 -0.22
N SER A 84 1.37 -4.02 0.07
CA SER A 84 0.84 -3.96 1.42
C SER A 84 -0.51 -4.68 1.53
N GLN A 85 -0.71 -5.38 2.65
CA GLN A 85 -2.01 -5.94 3.05
C GLN A 85 -2.49 -5.20 4.29
N ASN A 86 -3.68 -4.60 4.23
CA ASN A 86 -4.26 -3.85 5.34
C ASN A 86 -3.30 -2.78 5.92
N GLY A 87 -2.53 -2.12 5.05
CA GLY A 87 -1.55 -1.10 5.42
C GLY A 87 -0.21 -1.63 5.96
N VAL A 88 -0.03 -2.95 6.07
CA VAL A 88 1.24 -3.58 6.48
C VAL A 88 2.04 -3.96 5.23
N LEU A 89 3.30 -3.55 5.14
CA LEU A 89 4.19 -3.93 4.06
C LEU A 89 4.48 -5.44 4.11
N VAL A 90 4.08 -6.16 3.07
CA VAL A 90 4.27 -7.62 2.98
C VAL A 90 5.29 -8.00 1.90
N TYR A 91 5.57 -7.10 0.96
CA TYR A 91 6.56 -7.32 -0.11
C TYR A 91 7.32 -6.04 -0.43
N ASN A 92 8.63 -6.18 -0.65
CA ASN A 92 9.49 -5.12 -1.15
C ASN A 92 10.56 -5.71 -2.07
N ALA A 93 10.73 -5.12 -3.25
CA ALA A 93 11.80 -5.43 -4.19
C ALA A 93 12.29 -4.17 -4.91
N ASP A 94 13.55 -4.18 -5.31
CA ASP A 94 14.17 -3.10 -6.06
C ASP A 94 15.04 -3.71 -7.16
N ALA A 95 14.94 -3.19 -8.40
CA ALA A 95 15.78 -3.64 -9.50
C ALA A 95 16.14 -2.49 -10.45
N GLY A 96 17.34 -2.55 -11.03
CA GLY A 96 17.77 -1.64 -12.10
C GLY A 96 17.31 -2.13 -13.47
N TYR A 97 16.83 -1.22 -14.32
CA TYR A 97 16.32 -1.46 -15.67
C TYR A 97 17.20 -0.81 -16.74
N PHE A 98 18.49 -1.13 -16.73
CA PHE A 98 19.49 -0.61 -17.67
C PHE A 98 20.53 -1.67 -18.04
N ALA A 99 21.21 -1.44 -19.16
CA ALA A 99 22.30 -2.29 -19.60
C ALA A 99 23.46 -2.25 -18.59
N GLY A 100 23.91 -3.41 -18.12
CA GLY A 100 24.99 -3.52 -17.14
C GLY A 100 24.53 -3.58 -15.67
N TYR A 101 23.22 -3.65 -15.39
CA TYR A 101 22.76 -3.98 -14.05
C TYR A 101 23.27 -5.39 -13.65
N PRO A 102 23.96 -5.58 -12.50
CA PRO A 102 24.64 -6.84 -12.18
C PRO A 102 23.71 -8.05 -11.93
N TRP A 103 22.44 -7.79 -11.59
CA TRP A 103 21.48 -8.81 -11.15
C TRP A 103 20.21 -8.81 -12.01
N PRO A 104 20.30 -9.08 -13.32
CA PRO A 104 19.15 -8.98 -14.23
C PRO A 104 17.97 -9.88 -13.84
N TRP A 105 18.20 -10.98 -13.12
CA TRP A 105 17.13 -11.86 -12.62
C TRP A 105 16.23 -11.19 -11.58
N GLU A 106 16.70 -10.14 -10.87
CA GLU A 106 15.88 -9.38 -9.92
C GLU A 106 14.85 -8.47 -10.62
N GLN A 107 14.96 -8.26 -11.93
CA GLN A 107 13.92 -7.57 -12.71
C GLN A 107 12.65 -8.42 -12.85
N THR A 108 12.74 -9.72 -12.56
CA THR A 108 11.59 -10.60 -12.42
C THR A 108 11.17 -10.63 -10.95
N MET A 109 10.08 -9.94 -10.64
CA MET A 109 9.58 -9.75 -9.28
C MET A 109 8.44 -10.74 -9.01
N THR A 110 8.69 -11.75 -8.17
CA THR A 110 7.66 -12.68 -7.70
C THR A 110 6.80 -11.99 -6.64
N LEU A 111 5.49 -11.92 -6.86
CA LEU A 111 4.49 -11.33 -5.97
C LEU A 111 4.19 -12.23 -4.76
N ALA A 112 5.23 -12.54 -3.99
CA ALA A 112 5.18 -13.31 -2.75
C ALA A 112 6.46 -13.04 -1.92
N SER A 113 6.39 -13.28 -0.61
CA SER A 113 7.56 -13.20 0.27
C SER A 113 7.35 -14.08 1.50
N GLY A 114 8.37 -14.20 2.37
CA GLY A 114 8.20 -14.85 3.68
C GLY A 114 7.17 -14.15 4.58
N ALA A 115 6.94 -12.85 4.40
CA ALA A 115 5.91 -12.08 5.12
C ALA A 115 4.55 -12.03 4.39
N TRP A 116 4.51 -12.48 3.14
CA TRP A 116 3.31 -12.50 2.29
C TRP A 116 3.02 -13.93 1.83
N THR A 117 2.33 -14.69 2.68
CA THR A 117 2.05 -16.11 2.47
C THR A 117 0.79 -16.38 1.64
N GLY A 118 0.01 -15.35 1.29
CA GLY A 118 -1.18 -15.47 0.45
C GLY A 118 -2.08 -14.23 0.48
N GLY A 119 -3.11 -14.23 -0.36
CA GLY A 119 -4.15 -13.20 -0.40
C GLY A 119 -3.76 -11.96 -1.20
N GLY A 120 -4.77 -11.14 -1.51
CA GLY A 120 -4.57 -9.93 -2.32
C GLY A 120 -3.84 -8.82 -1.55
N ALA A 121 -3.19 -7.91 -2.27
CA ALA A 121 -2.43 -6.79 -1.72
C ALA A 121 -2.51 -5.56 -2.63
N ASP A 122 -2.29 -4.37 -2.08
CA ASP A 122 -2.14 -3.15 -2.86
C ASP A 122 -0.66 -2.88 -3.12
N CYS A 123 -0.27 -2.85 -4.39
CA CYS A 123 1.10 -2.62 -4.81
C CYS A 123 1.30 -1.21 -5.37
N VAL A 124 2.44 -0.61 -5.03
CA VAL A 124 2.92 0.66 -5.59
C VAL A 124 4.33 0.44 -6.12
N ALA A 125 4.47 0.56 -7.44
CA ALA A 125 5.75 0.63 -8.12
C ALA A 125 6.19 2.08 -8.26
N THR A 126 7.47 2.37 -8.03
CA THR A 126 8.08 3.70 -8.15
C THR A 126 9.25 3.64 -9.10
N LEU A 127 9.19 4.39 -10.19
CA LEU A 127 10.30 4.59 -11.11
C LEU A 127 11.18 5.75 -10.61
N TYR A 128 12.47 5.51 -10.50
CA TYR A 128 13.44 6.51 -10.03
C TYR A 128 14.82 6.31 -10.66
N TYR A 129 15.70 7.28 -10.48
CA TYR A 129 17.14 7.12 -10.74
C TYR A 129 17.95 7.82 -9.65
N PHE A 130 19.24 7.51 -9.58
CA PHE A 130 20.17 8.17 -8.67
C PHE A 130 20.88 9.33 -9.37
N SER A 131 20.80 10.52 -8.77
CA SER A 131 21.52 11.72 -9.18
C SER A 131 22.48 12.12 -8.06
N SER A 132 23.73 11.65 -8.14
CA SER A 132 24.71 11.80 -7.07
C SER A 132 24.15 11.25 -5.74
N THR A 133 23.98 12.07 -4.71
CA THR A 133 23.44 11.66 -3.40
C THR A 133 21.91 11.65 -3.32
N LYS A 134 21.21 11.98 -4.41
CA LYS A 134 19.74 12.13 -4.43
C LYS A 134 19.07 11.02 -5.22
N THR A 135 17.97 10.50 -4.69
CA THR A 135 17.00 9.71 -5.47
C THR A 135 16.00 10.66 -6.13
N VAL A 136 15.91 10.60 -7.45
CA VAL A 136 14.95 11.38 -8.24
C VAL A 136 13.81 10.46 -8.69
N VAL A 137 12.60 10.73 -8.20
CA VAL A 137 11.40 9.99 -8.56
C VAL A 137 10.82 10.55 -9.85
N LEU A 138 10.50 9.65 -10.78
CA LEU A 138 9.94 9.98 -12.08
C LEU A 138 8.43 9.68 -12.12
N GLY A 139 8.02 8.56 -11.54
CA GLY A 139 6.60 8.22 -11.55
C GLY A 139 6.28 7.08 -10.62
N THR A 140 4.98 6.92 -10.39
CA THR A 140 4.43 5.80 -9.63
C THR A 140 3.34 5.12 -10.44
N ASN A 141 3.26 3.80 -10.32
CA ASN A 141 2.20 2.98 -10.88
C ASN A 141 1.63 2.12 -9.76
N SER A 142 0.34 2.23 -9.49
CA SER A 142 -0.33 1.46 -8.46
C SER A 142 -1.27 0.44 -9.08
N PHE A 143 -1.27 -0.78 -8.54
CA PHE A 143 -2.12 -1.87 -9.00
C PHE A 143 -2.50 -2.81 -7.85
N PRO A 144 -3.71 -3.38 -7.86
CA PRO A 144 -4.07 -4.44 -6.94
C PRO A 144 -3.42 -5.76 -7.36
N VAL A 145 -3.10 -6.61 -6.40
CA VAL A 145 -2.77 -8.03 -6.61
C VAL A 145 -3.90 -8.87 -6.03
N TYR A 146 -4.33 -9.85 -6.81
CA TYR A 146 -5.41 -10.76 -6.43
C TYR A 146 -4.87 -12.01 -5.73
N PRO A 147 -5.68 -12.69 -4.89
CA PRO A 147 -5.30 -13.95 -4.28
C PRO A 147 -4.92 -15.04 -5.28
#